data_AF-A0A158HJ59-F1
#
_entry.id   AF-A0A158HJ59-F1
#
_cell.length_a   1.000
_cell.length_b   1.000
_cell.length_c   1.000
_cell.angle_alpha   90.00
_cell.angle_beta   90.00
_cell.angle_gamma   90.00
#
_symmetry.space_group_name_H-M   'P 1'
#
loop_
_entity.id
_entity.type
_entity.pdbx_description
1 polymer ?
#
loop_
_entity_poly.entity_id
_entity_poly.type
_entity_poly.pdbx_seq_one_letter_code
_entity_poly.pdbx_strand_id
1 'polypeptide(L)'
;MHITFSDDPPIFDGVDLEINFTALVDGQPVVCAITVEALEDHFGAASAREEHVLPAYEQGRARIRAVCAEALDENGGQPVVLRSGLFRVAGMEPK
;
A
#
# COMPACT_ATOMS: atom_id res chain seq x y z
N MET A 1 -8.89 5.74 14.47
CA MET A 1 -9.64 6.27 13.28
C MET A 1 -10.47 5.15 12.67
N HIS A 2 -11.58 5.43 11.97
CA HIS A 2 -12.27 4.38 11.19
C HIS A 2 -11.70 4.34 9.78
N ILE A 3 -10.82 3.39 9.52
CA ILE A 3 -10.14 3.24 8.23
C ILE A 3 -10.75 2.05 7.49
N THR A 4 -11.27 2.32 6.30
CA THR A 4 -11.67 1.29 5.32
C THR A 4 -10.97 1.55 3.99
N PHE A 5 -11.21 0.72 2.98
CA PHE A 5 -10.57 0.85 1.68
C PHE A 5 -11.63 0.77 0.59
N SER A 6 -11.50 1.62 -0.43
CA SER A 6 -12.35 1.52 -1.60
C SER A 6 -12.07 0.22 -2.36
N ASP A 7 -13.07 -0.25 -3.10
CA ASP A 7 -12.91 -1.37 -4.04
C ASP A 7 -12.51 -0.90 -5.44
N ASP A 8 -12.34 0.41 -5.64
CA ASP A 8 -11.80 0.97 -6.87
C ASP A 8 -10.49 0.28 -7.27
N PRO A 9 -10.27 0.04 -8.58
CA PRO A 9 -9.04 -0.59 -9.04
C PRO A 9 -7.83 0.30 -8.71
N PRO A 10 -6.71 -0.31 -8.28
CA PRO A 10 -5.47 0.43 -8.10
C PRO A 10 -4.95 0.93 -9.45
N ILE A 11 -4.21 2.05 -9.43
CA ILE A 11 -3.66 2.68 -10.63
C ILE A 11 -2.14 2.65 -10.55
N PHE A 12 -1.48 2.13 -11.58
CA PHE A 12 -0.03 2.21 -11.69
C PHE A 12 0.40 3.59 -12.21
N ASP A 13 1.21 4.27 -11.40
CA ASP A 13 1.92 5.48 -11.80
C ASP A 13 3.34 5.12 -12.22
N GLY A 14 3.57 5.06 -13.53
CA GLY A 14 4.88 4.75 -14.10
C GLY A 14 5.90 5.91 -14.01
N VAL A 15 5.49 7.10 -13.60
CA VAL A 15 6.39 8.26 -13.43
C VAL A 15 7.04 8.20 -12.05
N ASP A 16 6.23 8.06 -11.00
CA ASP A 16 6.71 7.98 -9.62
C ASP A 16 7.08 6.53 -9.21
N LEU A 17 6.74 5.54 -10.05
CA LEU A 17 6.95 4.11 -9.81
C LEU A 17 6.20 3.63 -8.56
N GLU A 18 4.88 3.85 -8.56
CA GLU A 18 4.00 3.55 -7.45
C GLU A 18 2.67 2.95 -7.91
N ILE A 19 1.99 2.24 -7.01
CA ILE A 19 0.60 1.82 -7.18
C ILE A 19 -0.26 2.65 -6.23
N ASN A 20 -1.18 3.41 -6.81
CA ASN A 20 -2.09 4.30 -6.09
C ASN A 20 -3.40 3.58 -5.78
N PHE A 21 -3.89 3.73 -4.55
CA PHE A 21 -5.14 3.14 -4.11
C PHE A 21 -5.83 4.03 -3.06
N THR A 22 -7.14 3.85 -2.91
CA THR A 22 -7.95 4.74 -2.08
C THR A 22 -8.29 4.09 -0.74
N ALA A 23 -7.86 4.72 0.35
CA ALA A 23 -8.37 4.50 1.69
C ALA A 23 -9.55 5.45 1.97
N LEU A 24 -10.41 5.08 2.91
CA LEU A 24 -11.47 5.92 3.43
C LEU A 24 -11.20 6.13 4.93
N VAL A 25 -10.80 7.34 5.29
CA VAL A 25 -10.53 7.79 6.66
C VAL A 25 -11.77 8.50 7.18
N ASP A 26 -12.47 7.89 8.13
CA ASP A 26 -13.74 8.38 8.65
C ASP A 26 -14.75 8.71 7.51
N GLY A 27 -14.70 7.89 6.45
CA GLY A 27 -15.51 8.02 5.24
C GLY A 27 -15.00 9.03 4.20
N GLN A 28 -13.91 9.75 4.46
CA GLN A 28 -13.28 10.67 3.50
C GLN A 28 -12.20 9.95 2.66
N PRO A 29 -12.19 10.12 1.33
CA PRO A 29 -11.19 9.48 0.47
C PRO A 29 -9.79 10.07 0.69
N VAL A 30 -8.83 9.18 0.92
CA VAL A 30 -7.40 9.49 1.05
C VAL A 30 -6.64 8.60 0.08
N VAL A 31 -6.01 9.21 -0.92
CA VAL A 31 -5.18 8.48 -1.89
C VAL A 31 -3.85 8.14 -1.21
N CYS A 32 -3.56 6.86 -1.14
CA CYS A 32 -2.30 6.31 -0.65
C CYS A 32 -1.58 5.62 -1.80
N ALA A 33 -0.29 5.37 -1.63
CA ALA A 33 0.50 4.67 -2.62
C ALA A 33 1.38 3.59 -1.97
N ILE A 34 1.78 2.61 -2.75
CA ILE A 34 2.87 1.67 -2.42
C ILE A 34 3.91 1.71 -3.52
N THR A 35 5.18 1.79 -3.16
CA THR A 35 6.26 1.85 -4.15
C THR A 35 6.44 0.51 -4.86
N VAL A 36 6.84 0.56 -6.12
CA VAL A 36 7.25 -0.62 -6.89
C VAL A 36 8.36 -1.40 -6.17
N GLU A 37 9.34 -0.69 -5.59
CA GLU A 37 10.41 -1.31 -4.78
C GLU A 37 9.84 -2.19 -3.66
N ALA A 38 8.80 -1.71 -2.95
CA ALA A 38 8.18 -2.49 -1.88
C ALA A 38 7.46 -3.72 -2.44
N LEU A 39 6.84 -3.61 -3.62
CA LEU A 39 6.18 -4.72 -4.31
C LEU A 39 7.18 -5.78 -4.77
N GLU A 40 8.36 -5.39 -5.25
CA GLU A 40 9.44 -6.30 -5.62
C GLU A 40 10.02 -7.01 -4.37
N ASP A 41 10.35 -6.24 -3.33
CA ASP A 41 10.99 -6.77 -2.12
C ASP A 41 10.09 -7.70 -1.29
N HIS A 42 8.79 -7.41 -1.20
CA HIS A 42 7.89 -8.04 -0.21
C HIS A 42 6.70 -8.78 -0.79
N PHE A 43 6.34 -8.51 -2.05
CA PHE A 43 5.11 -9.01 -2.66
C PHE A 43 5.34 -9.78 -3.97
N GLY A 44 6.60 -10.00 -4.34
CA GLY A 44 6.98 -10.89 -5.44
C GLY A 44 6.78 -10.31 -6.83
N ALA A 45 6.73 -8.98 -6.98
CA ALA A 45 6.80 -8.38 -8.32
C ALA A 45 8.14 -8.72 -8.97
N ALA A 46 8.11 -9.27 -10.19
CA ALA A 46 9.32 -9.71 -10.89
C ALA A 46 10.11 -8.55 -11.52
N SER A 47 9.46 -7.42 -11.77
CA SER A 47 10.10 -6.18 -12.20
C SER A 47 9.15 -4.98 -12.03
N ALA A 48 9.68 -3.77 -12.22
CA ALA A 48 8.94 -2.51 -12.22
C ALA A 48 7.90 -2.29 -13.35
N ARG A 49 7.52 -3.33 -14.08
CA ARG A 49 6.53 -3.24 -15.17
C ARG A 49 5.13 -3.45 -14.60
N GLU A 50 4.17 -2.69 -15.11
CA GLU A 50 2.75 -2.75 -14.72
C GLU A 50 2.22 -4.21 -14.64
N GLU A 51 2.56 -5.02 -15.64
CA GLU A 51 2.18 -6.43 -15.76
C GLU A 51 2.64 -7.34 -14.60
N HIS A 52 3.67 -6.91 -13.84
CA HIS A 52 4.18 -7.62 -12.67
C HIS A 52 3.74 -6.98 -11.36
N VAL A 53 3.66 -5.65 -11.30
CA VAL A 53 3.38 -4.93 -10.05
C VAL A 53 1.90 -4.95 -9.67
N LEU A 54 0.98 -4.90 -10.65
CA LEU A 54 -0.46 -4.99 -10.37
C LEU A 54 -0.83 -6.36 -9.78
N PRO A 55 -0.43 -7.51 -10.37
CA PRO A 55 -0.71 -8.81 -9.75
C PRO A 55 -0.08 -8.98 -8.37
N ALA A 56 1.13 -8.45 -8.14
CA ALA A 56 1.77 -8.48 -6.83
C ALA A 56 0.98 -7.67 -5.79
N TYR A 57 0.51 -6.48 -6.16
CA TYR A 57 -0.38 -5.68 -5.33
C TYR A 57 -1.66 -6.44 -4.99
N GLU A 58 -2.32 -7.05 -5.97
CA GLU A 58 -3.57 -7.80 -5.75
C GLU A 58 -3.37 -8.99 -4.80
N GLN A 59 -2.30 -9.76 -4.98
CA GLN A 59 -1.98 -10.87 -4.08
C GLN A 59 -1.62 -10.40 -2.67
N GLY A 60 -0.96 -9.25 -2.56
CA GLY A 60 -0.55 -8.62 -1.30
C GLY A 60 -1.60 -7.75 -0.62
N ARG A 61 -2.75 -7.51 -1.28
CA ARG A 61 -3.72 -6.43 -0.96
C ARG A 61 -4.10 -6.39 0.52
N ALA A 62 -4.32 -7.55 1.15
CA ALA A 62 -4.68 -7.63 2.56
C ALA A 62 -3.57 -7.08 3.49
N ARG A 63 -2.31 -7.49 3.29
CA ARG A 63 -1.17 -7.04 4.09
C ARG A 63 -0.84 -5.58 3.81
N ILE A 64 -0.91 -5.16 2.55
CA ILE A 64 -0.70 -3.75 2.15
C ILE A 64 -1.71 -2.85 2.86
N ARG A 65 -3.00 -3.21 2.84
CA ARG A 65 -4.06 -2.47 3.53
C ARG A 65 -3.88 -2.46 5.06
N ALA A 66 -3.44 -3.54 5.67
CA ALA A 66 -3.16 -3.58 7.11
C ALA A 66 -2.06 -2.58 7.51
N VAL A 67 -0.92 -2.58 6.81
CA VAL A 67 0.18 -1.63 7.05
C VAL A 67 -0.25 -0.20 6.74
N CYS A 68 -1.05 0.00 5.68
CA CYS A 68 -1.60 1.31 5.34
C CYS A 68 -2.48 1.86 6.47
N ALA A 69 -3.34 1.01 7.04
CA ALA A 69 -4.25 1.41 8.11
C ALA A 69 -3.48 1.80 9.38
N GLU A 70 -2.44 1.04 9.74
CA GLU A 70 -1.56 1.40 10.86
C GLU A 70 -0.88 2.75 10.62
N ALA A 71 -0.25 2.93 9.46
CA ALA A 71 0.45 4.17 9.13
C ALA A 71 -0.48 5.40 9.06
N LEU A 72 -1.72 5.22 8.58
CA LEU A 72 -2.76 6.25 8.58
C LEU A 72 -3.21 6.59 10.00
N ASP A 73 -3.41 5.60 10.87
CA ASP A 73 -3.80 5.87 12.26
C ASP A 73 -2.69 6.61 13.00
N GLU A 74 -1.42 6.23 12.81
CA GLU A 74 -0.25 6.88 13.41
C GLU A 74 -0.03 8.32 12.91
N ASN A 75 -0.30 8.59 11.63
CA ASN A 75 -0.04 9.90 11.02
C ASN A 75 -1.24 10.86 11.05
N GLY A 76 -2.36 10.45 11.66
CA GLY A 76 -3.58 11.26 11.74
C GLY A 76 -4.38 11.32 10.43
N GLY A 77 -4.34 10.26 9.62
CA GLY A 77 -5.14 10.08 8.41
C GLY A 77 -4.61 10.80 7.18
N GLN A 78 -3.36 11.24 7.20
CA GLN A 78 -2.72 11.91 6.07
C GLN A 78 -2.29 10.90 4.99
N PRO A 79 -2.30 11.28 3.70
CA PRO A 79 -1.80 10.44 2.61
C PRO A 79 -0.45 9.80 2.93
N VAL A 80 -0.32 8.51 2.66
CA VAL A 80 0.90 7.75 2.95
C VAL A 80 1.43 7.05 1.71
N VAL A 81 2.75 7.04 1.60
CA VAL A 81 3.50 6.21 0.64
C VAL A 81 4.14 5.06 1.40
N LEU A 82 3.70 3.83 1.11
CA LEU A 82 4.21 2.61 1.70
C LEU A 82 5.50 2.19 0.98
N ARG A 83 6.63 2.39 1.66
CA ARG A 83 7.96 2.00 1.17
C ARG A 83 8.41 0.67 1.80
N SER A 84 9.41 0.02 1.20
CA SER A 84 9.92 -1.30 1.64
C SER A 84 10.22 -1.35 3.16
N GLY A 85 10.71 -0.24 3.73
CA GLY A 85 11.00 -0.13 5.16
C GLY A 85 9.81 -0.41 6.09
N LEU A 86 8.58 0.00 5.73
CA LEU A 86 7.40 -0.22 6.58
C LEU A 86 7.06 -1.71 6.71
N PHE A 87 7.26 -2.49 5.64
CA PHE A 87 6.95 -3.92 5.63
C PHE A 87 7.96 -4.78 6.39
N ARG A 88 9.15 -4.24 6.68
CA ARG A 88 10.17 -4.91 7.48
C ARG A 88 9.86 -4.84 8.98
N VAL A 89 9.25 -3.74 9.42
CA VAL A 89 8.90 -3.53 10.85
C VAL A 89 7.54 -4.10 11.20
N ALA A 90 6.56 -4.03 10.29
CA ALA A 90 5.20 -4.55 10.50
C ALA A 90 5.12 -6.09 10.59
N GLY A 91 6.22 -6.81 10.33
CA GLY A 91 6.33 -8.26 10.53
C GLY A 91 6.90 -8.68 11.89
N MET A 92 7.22 -7.72 12.77
CA MET A 92 7.70 -7.98 14.12
C MET A 92 6.54 -7.89 15.12
N GLU A 93 5.58 -8.80 15.04
CA GLU A 93 4.69 -9.03 16.18
C GLU A 93 5.53 -9.63 17.33
N PRO A 94 5.53 -9.05 18.55
CA PRO A 94 6.09 -9.76 19.69
C PRO A 94 5.26 -11.01 19.96
N LYS A 95 5.91 -12.16 19.96
CA LYS A 95 5.36 -13.46 20.38
C LYS A 95 4.76 -13.41 21.78
#